data_AF-A0A0B3RIC7-F1
#
_entry.id   AF-A0A0B3RIC7-F1
#
_cell.length_a   1.000
_cell.length_b   1.000
_cell.length_c   1.000
_cell.angle_alpha   90.00
_cell.angle_beta   90.00
_cell.angle_gamma   90.00
#
_symmetry.space_group_name_H-M   'P 1'
#
loop_
_entity.id
_entity.type
_entity.pdbx_description
1 polymer ?
#
loop_
_entity_poly.entity_id
_entity_poly.type
_entity_poly.pdbx_seq_one_letter_code
_entity_poly.pdbx_strand_id
1 'polypeptide(L)'
;MNSLNKSRPLLALALAGLPLTALAQDYGVDMPAEPAPGVRFPTPEAEIDAWIRAEPQNSDAIHAHAWGIWAGLTKPVEGEGAYARLTYQTWLTEADVIDVFTGESPVDQFRLGESNQMFKHGLVDGFLANAAQEKKDGTEPVKNAAGIIVNTDVLENVAYSPPSAQYLLDTGTGKPEVLDRLLEQGDKVRFPDAAVNVKPVYKLITDDRITEWTGADGQTRRLYAFTAWPGEPDLANWTPDMKQGGYPETLWQQCVYVDLDLEGPTTSTGVDVNCKSPSEGNIYSVDDFIAVDLKKEDAAFVNKSTGDSSDLTDGETSIALLVAMHVTSRETTQWTWQTFWWEADAARPNTPSSAAVASARPDTLTTQAAHYAMAPAYSMLVPAQPLVGGKNVGALVTAFNPYLEAGFGTPVIGITETVQIPDGAGGWTTTTTDMGIQTNCMTCHGLAAWGGRGTGYAANFYVPRDYWVFDTALDVDFAWSVQAIGEAVEKAEKKKADAASE
;
A
#
# COMPACT_ATOMS: atom_id res chain seq x y z
N MET A 1 -4.93 81.54 24.53
CA MET A 1 -3.68 80.82 24.24
C MET A 1 -4.06 79.47 23.68
N ASN A 2 -3.86 79.31 22.37
CA ASN A 2 -4.14 78.10 21.61
C ASN A 2 -3.13 77.00 21.97
N SER A 3 -3.61 75.77 22.12
CA SER A 3 -2.81 74.60 21.75
C SER A 3 -3.74 73.55 21.15
N LEU A 4 -3.55 73.35 19.85
CA LEU A 4 -4.32 72.48 18.97
C LEU A 4 -3.96 71.02 19.23
N ASN A 5 -4.97 70.21 19.49
CA ASN A 5 -4.91 68.76 19.47
C ASN A 5 -4.90 68.30 18.00
N LYS A 6 -3.74 67.87 17.49
CA LYS A 6 -3.62 67.26 16.15
C LYS A 6 -3.93 65.77 16.26
N SER A 7 -5.16 65.39 15.89
CA SER A 7 -5.52 64.03 15.53
C SER A 7 -4.72 63.58 14.30
N ARG A 8 -3.96 62.49 14.44
CA ARG A 8 -3.42 61.73 13.31
C ARG A 8 -4.51 60.77 12.81
N PRO A 9 -4.79 60.67 11.51
CA PRO A 9 -5.69 59.65 11.00
C PRO A 9 -4.99 58.29 11.08
N LEU A 10 -5.67 57.29 11.66
CA LEU A 10 -5.35 55.89 11.42
C LEU A 10 -5.60 55.62 9.94
N LEU A 11 -4.53 55.37 9.19
CA LEU A 11 -4.62 54.76 7.87
C LEU A 11 -4.83 53.25 8.12
N ALA A 12 -6.09 52.81 8.11
CA ALA A 12 -6.41 51.40 8.03
C ALA A 12 -6.02 50.93 6.62
N LEU A 13 -4.88 50.24 6.50
CA LEU A 13 -4.58 49.43 5.33
C LEU A 13 -5.55 48.25 5.36
N ALA A 14 -6.69 48.39 4.69
CA ALA A 14 -7.49 47.25 4.28
C ALA A 14 -6.67 46.47 3.25
N LEU A 15 -5.90 45.49 3.71
CA LEU A 15 -5.52 44.36 2.86
C LEU A 15 -6.83 43.65 2.51
N ALA A 16 -7.43 44.08 1.41
CA ALA A 16 -8.46 43.32 0.74
C ALA A 16 -7.79 42.02 0.29
N GLY A 17 -7.90 40.98 1.13
CA GLY A 17 -7.70 39.61 0.70
C GLY A 17 -8.64 39.37 -0.46
N LEU A 18 -8.08 39.33 -1.67
CA LEU A 18 -8.78 38.75 -2.79
C LEU A 18 -9.22 37.35 -2.33
N PRO A 19 -10.50 36.97 -2.46
CA PRO A 19 -10.88 35.59 -2.27
C PRO A 19 -10.02 34.80 -3.25
N LEU A 20 -9.11 33.97 -2.73
CA LEU A 20 -8.60 32.83 -3.46
C LEU A 20 -9.86 32.15 -3.99
N THR A 21 -10.07 32.25 -5.30
CA THR A 21 -11.09 31.49 -5.98
C THR A 21 -10.68 30.06 -5.66
N ALA A 22 -11.44 29.38 -4.80
CA ALA A 22 -11.24 27.97 -4.53
C ALA A 22 -11.42 27.27 -5.87
N LEU A 23 -10.31 27.04 -6.57
CA LEU A 23 -10.28 26.15 -7.70
C LEU A 23 -10.81 24.83 -7.15
N ALA A 24 -11.81 24.26 -7.81
CA ALA A 24 -12.35 22.97 -7.41
C ALA A 24 -11.17 21.98 -7.38
N GLN A 25 -10.87 21.47 -6.19
CA GLN A 25 -9.83 20.47 -5.99
C GLN A 25 -10.25 19.20 -6.73
N ASP A 26 -9.39 18.70 -7.59
CA ASP A 26 -9.57 17.42 -8.25
C ASP A 26 -9.05 16.32 -7.31
N TYR A 27 -9.92 15.37 -6.97
CA TYR A 27 -9.64 14.30 -6.02
C TYR A 27 -9.51 12.93 -6.70
N GLY A 28 -9.69 12.87 -8.03
CA GLY A 28 -9.72 11.63 -8.79
C GLY A 28 -11.13 11.07 -9.02
N VAL A 29 -11.19 9.85 -9.54
CA VAL A 29 -12.42 9.13 -9.85
C VAL A 29 -12.89 8.32 -8.64
N ASP A 30 -14.17 8.46 -8.28
CA ASP A 30 -14.77 7.68 -7.20
C ASP A 30 -14.76 6.17 -7.48
N MET A 31 -14.76 5.38 -6.40
CA MET A 31 -15.09 3.96 -6.49
C MET A 31 -16.47 3.78 -7.14
N PRO A 32 -16.62 2.84 -8.11
CA PRO A 32 -17.93 2.55 -8.68
C PRO A 32 -18.91 2.09 -7.60
N ALA A 33 -20.15 2.59 -7.63
CA ALA A 33 -21.20 2.17 -6.67
C ALA A 33 -21.54 0.67 -6.76
N GLU A 34 -21.30 0.05 -7.91
CA GLU A 34 -21.33 -1.40 -8.13
C GLU A 34 -20.02 -1.78 -8.84
N PRO A 35 -18.94 -2.12 -8.09
CA PRO A 35 -17.64 -2.35 -8.69
C PRO A 35 -17.51 -3.74 -9.36
N ALA A 36 -18.36 -4.70 -8.96
CA ALA A 36 -18.54 -5.98 -9.62
C ALA A 36 -20.02 -6.41 -9.54
N PRO A 37 -20.50 -7.30 -10.42
CA PRO A 37 -21.90 -7.75 -10.41
C PRO A 37 -22.34 -8.24 -9.02
N GLY A 38 -23.35 -7.58 -8.44
CA GLY A 38 -23.90 -7.96 -7.14
C GLY A 38 -23.08 -7.51 -5.91
N VAL A 39 -21.97 -6.80 -6.11
CA VAL A 39 -21.23 -6.13 -5.03
C VAL A 39 -21.62 -4.65 -5.05
N ARG A 40 -22.07 -4.12 -3.92
CA ARG A 40 -22.37 -2.68 -3.76
C ARG A 40 -21.23 -2.00 -3.01
N PHE A 41 -21.00 -0.72 -3.28
CA PHE A 41 -20.02 0.07 -2.56
C PHE A 41 -20.56 1.48 -2.25
N PRO A 42 -20.46 1.97 -1.00
CA PRO A 42 -20.11 1.19 0.19
C PRO A 42 -21.21 0.17 0.55
N THR A 43 -20.81 -1.00 1.02
CA THR A 43 -21.66 -1.97 1.70
C THR A 43 -21.85 -1.51 3.17
N PRO A 44 -23.10 -1.41 3.67
CA PRO A 44 -23.40 -1.08 5.04
C PRO A 44 -22.77 -2.04 6.03
N GLU A 45 -22.25 -1.47 7.12
CA GLU A 45 -21.61 -2.19 8.21
C GLU A 45 -22.42 -3.39 8.69
N ALA A 46 -23.74 -3.23 8.89
CA ALA A 46 -24.60 -4.30 9.39
C ALA A 46 -24.65 -5.54 8.47
N GLU A 47 -24.44 -5.37 7.17
CA GLU A 47 -24.38 -6.49 6.22
C GLU A 47 -23.02 -7.20 6.31
N ILE A 48 -21.92 -6.44 6.34
CA ILE A 48 -20.57 -6.98 6.49
C ILE A 48 -20.42 -7.69 7.85
N ASP A 49 -20.90 -7.08 8.94
CA ASP A 49 -20.91 -7.66 10.28
C ASP A 49 -21.69 -8.98 10.33
N ALA A 50 -22.79 -9.10 9.58
CA ALA A 50 -23.56 -10.34 9.50
C ALA A 50 -22.75 -11.46 8.83
N TRP A 51 -21.89 -11.14 7.85
CA TRP A 51 -20.98 -12.13 7.24
C TRP A 51 -19.87 -12.54 8.20
N ILE A 52 -19.23 -11.56 8.84
CA ILE A 52 -18.12 -11.75 9.78
C ILE A 52 -18.53 -12.61 10.97
N ARG A 53 -19.74 -12.37 11.51
CA ARG A 53 -20.25 -13.00 12.75
C ARG A 53 -21.13 -14.22 12.51
N ALA A 54 -21.31 -14.65 11.25
CA ALA A 54 -21.98 -15.90 10.95
C ALA A 54 -21.20 -17.09 11.54
N GLU A 55 -21.90 -18.19 11.83
CA GLU A 55 -21.30 -19.43 12.37
C GLU A 55 -21.78 -20.63 11.52
N PRO A 56 -20.95 -21.15 10.59
CA PRO A 56 -19.61 -20.67 10.25
C PRO A 56 -19.63 -19.29 9.56
N GLN A 57 -18.50 -18.57 9.61
CA GLN A 57 -18.33 -17.28 8.95
C GLN A 57 -18.71 -17.39 7.47
N ASN A 58 -19.39 -16.37 6.93
CA ASN A 58 -19.78 -16.35 5.52
C ASN A 58 -18.61 -15.90 4.64
N SER A 59 -17.62 -16.79 4.48
CA SER A 59 -16.41 -16.53 3.71
C SER A 59 -16.70 -16.24 2.24
N ASP A 60 -17.74 -16.84 1.65
CA ASP A 60 -18.11 -16.61 0.25
C ASP A 60 -18.49 -15.13 0.01
N ALA A 61 -19.29 -14.54 0.92
CA ALA A 61 -19.64 -13.12 0.83
C ALA A 61 -18.43 -12.21 1.07
N ILE A 62 -17.55 -12.55 2.02
CA ILE A 62 -16.32 -11.80 2.28
C ILE A 62 -15.40 -11.82 1.05
N HIS A 63 -15.21 -12.99 0.42
CA HIS A 63 -14.36 -13.13 -0.76
C HIS A 63 -14.94 -12.37 -1.95
N ALA A 64 -16.25 -12.49 -2.21
CA ALA A 64 -16.93 -11.79 -3.30
C ALA A 64 -16.84 -10.27 -3.12
N HIS A 65 -17.06 -9.77 -1.90
CA HIS A 65 -16.95 -8.35 -1.59
C HIS A 65 -15.51 -7.83 -1.77
N ALA A 66 -14.52 -8.53 -1.21
CA ALA A 66 -13.11 -8.18 -1.35
C ALA A 66 -12.65 -8.13 -2.82
N TRP A 67 -13.05 -9.12 -3.63
CA TRP A 67 -12.80 -9.09 -5.07
C TRP A 67 -13.57 -7.98 -5.80
N GLY A 68 -14.77 -7.65 -5.35
CA GLY A 68 -15.53 -6.52 -5.87
C GLY A 68 -14.79 -5.21 -5.65
N ILE A 69 -14.21 -4.99 -4.47
CA ILE A 69 -13.36 -3.80 -4.23
C ILE A 69 -12.18 -3.78 -5.21
N TRP A 70 -11.48 -4.89 -5.42
CA TRP A 70 -10.39 -4.99 -6.40
C TRP A 70 -10.84 -4.64 -7.82
N ALA A 71 -12.00 -5.16 -8.25
CA ALA A 71 -12.58 -4.86 -9.55
C ALA A 71 -12.89 -3.36 -9.71
N GLY A 72 -13.32 -2.70 -8.64
CA GLY A 72 -13.57 -1.26 -8.64
C GLY A 72 -12.29 -0.45 -8.73
N LEU A 73 -11.26 -0.82 -7.96
CA LEU A 73 -9.95 -0.16 -7.96
C LEU A 73 -9.24 -0.30 -9.31
N THR A 74 -9.30 -1.49 -9.89
CA THR A 74 -8.61 -1.86 -11.13
C THR A 74 -9.47 -1.68 -12.38
N LYS A 75 -10.60 -0.98 -12.26
CA LYS A 75 -11.42 -0.62 -13.40
C LYS A 75 -10.67 0.40 -14.27
N PRO A 76 -10.50 0.15 -15.57
CA PRO A 76 -9.98 1.16 -16.49
C PRO A 76 -10.88 2.39 -16.52
N VAL A 77 -10.29 3.57 -16.29
CA VAL A 77 -10.94 4.87 -16.50
C VAL A 77 -10.54 5.49 -17.83
N GLU A 78 -9.37 5.09 -18.37
CA GLU A 78 -8.83 5.54 -19.65
C GLU A 78 -7.86 4.49 -20.21
N GLY A 79 -7.86 4.28 -21.53
CA GLY A 79 -6.99 3.30 -22.19
C GLY A 79 -7.43 1.84 -22.04
N GLU A 80 -6.56 0.92 -22.47
CA GLU A 80 -6.74 -0.53 -22.43
C GLU A 80 -5.39 -1.24 -22.25
N GLY A 81 -5.42 -2.55 -21.93
CA GLY A 81 -4.21 -3.37 -21.75
C GLY A 81 -3.45 -3.09 -20.46
N ALA A 82 -2.15 -3.46 -20.44
CA ALA A 82 -1.28 -3.32 -19.27
C ALA A 82 -1.23 -1.89 -18.71
N TYR A 83 -1.25 -0.90 -19.61
CA TYR A 83 -1.05 0.51 -19.32
C TYR A 83 -2.36 1.31 -19.23
N ALA A 84 -3.50 0.62 -19.17
CA ALA A 84 -4.77 1.29 -18.89
C ALA A 84 -4.67 2.06 -17.57
N ARG A 85 -5.12 3.31 -17.56
CA ARG A 85 -5.20 4.08 -16.32
C ARG A 85 -6.37 3.56 -15.51
N LEU A 86 -6.10 3.15 -14.28
CA LEU A 86 -7.08 2.51 -13.40
C LEU A 86 -7.63 3.49 -12.37
N THR A 87 -8.81 3.22 -11.79
CA THR A 87 -9.48 4.09 -10.82
C THR A 87 -8.55 4.54 -9.69
N TYR A 88 -7.85 3.62 -9.03
CA TYR A 88 -6.97 3.97 -7.90
C TYR A 88 -5.77 4.85 -8.30
N GLN A 89 -5.36 4.80 -9.59
CA GLN A 89 -4.24 5.59 -10.10
C GLN A 89 -4.61 7.06 -10.35
N THR A 90 -5.88 7.42 -10.15
CA THR A 90 -6.38 8.80 -10.26
C THR A 90 -6.42 9.53 -8.93
N TRP A 91 -6.13 8.84 -7.83
CA TRP A 91 -6.31 9.33 -6.48
C TRP A 91 -5.13 10.16 -5.99
N LEU A 92 -5.41 11.07 -5.05
CA LEU A 92 -4.36 11.84 -4.39
C LEU A 92 -3.47 10.92 -3.55
N THR A 93 -2.18 11.21 -3.55
CA THR A 93 -1.18 10.50 -2.75
C THR A 93 -0.95 11.14 -1.39
N GLU A 94 -0.16 10.49 -0.55
CA GLU A 94 0.32 11.07 0.72
C GLU A 94 1.06 12.38 0.51
N ALA A 95 1.97 12.42 -0.47
CA ALA A 95 2.72 13.63 -0.76
C ALA A 95 1.85 14.76 -1.33
N ASP A 96 0.85 14.44 -2.15
CA ASP A 96 -0.12 15.42 -2.62
C ASP A 96 -0.83 16.13 -1.44
N VAL A 97 -1.21 15.36 -0.43
CA VAL A 97 -1.85 15.90 0.78
C VAL A 97 -0.87 16.76 1.59
N ILE A 98 0.40 16.32 1.72
CA ILE A 98 1.47 17.09 2.39
C ILE A 98 1.74 18.42 1.67
N ASP A 99 1.82 18.42 0.34
CA ASP A 99 2.06 19.63 -0.46
C ASP A 99 0.95 20.67 -0.21
N VAL A 100 -0.32 20.23 -0.21
CA VAL A 100 -1.46 21.11 0.10
C VAL A 100 -1.36 21.66 1.53
N PHE A 101 -1.05 20.83 2.52
CA PHE A 101 -0.96 21.28 3.91
C PHE A 101 0.19 22.24 4.16
N THR A 102 1.31 22.08 3.45
CA THR A 102 2.48 22.95 3.59
C THR A 102 2.37 24.22 2.75
N GLY A 103 1.27 24.42 2.02
CA GLY A 103 1.03 25.60 1.19
C GLY A 103 1.93 25.69 -0.04
N GLU A 104 2.53 24.57 -0.45
CA GLU A 104 3.16 24.46 -1.75
C GLU A 104 2.05 24.44 -2.80
N SER A 105 2.21 25.20 -3.90
CA SER A 105 1.25 25.09 -5.00
C SER A 105 1.39 23.67 -5.53
N PRO A 106 0.31 22.86 -5.52
CA PRO A 106 0.39 21.52 -6.08
C PRO A 106 0.92 21.66 -7.50
N VAL A 107 2.07 21.04 -7.75
CA VAL A 107 2.85 21.27 -8.95
C VAL A 107 1.93 20.99 -10.15
N ASP A 108 1.65 22.02 -10.96
CA ASP A 108 0.72 21.96 -12.10
C ASP A 108 -0.64 21.31 -11.83
N GLN A 109 -1.46 21.87 -10.92
CA GLN A 109 -2.91 21.61 -10.77
C GLN A 109 -3.31 20.15 -11.00
N PHE A 110 -3.20 19.28 -9.99
CA PHE A 110 -3.87 17.96 -9.89
C PHE A 110 -4.62 17.54 -11.17
N ARG A 111 -3.89 17.08 -12.19
CA ARG A 111 -4.52 16.81 -13.49
C ARG A 111 -5.04 15.38 -13.52
N LEU A 112 -6.36 15.20 -13.45
CA LEU A 112 -6.99 14.05 -14.08
C LEU A 112 -6.47 13.94 -15.53
N GLY A 113 -5.75 12.87 -15.84
CA GLY A 113 -5.41 12.48 -17.22
C GLY A 113 -3.97 11.97 -17.39
N GLU A 114 -3.12 12.07 -16.38
CA GLU A 114 -1.77 11.50 -16.44
C GLU A 114 -1.74 10.22 -15.63
N SER A 115 -1.28 9.11 -16.23
CA SER A 115 -1.17 7.77 -15.62
C SER A 115 -0.33 7.73 -14.34
N ASN A 116 0.30 8.86 -14.00
CA ASN A 116 1.47 8.92 -13.15
C ASN A 116 1.28 9.85 -11.94
N GLN A 117 0.06 10.32 -11.61
CA GLN A 117 -0.18 11.12 -10.39
C GLN A 117 0.43 10.48 -9.13
N MET A 118 0.32 9.15 -9.01
CA MET A 118 0.95 8.40 -7.92
C MET A 118 2.47 8.46 -7.89
N PHE A 119 3.12 8.66 -9.04
CA PHE A 119 4.58 8.66 -9.22
C PHE A 119 5.16 10.05 -9.46
N LYS A 120 4.33 11.10 -9.59
CA LYS A 120 4.76 12.49 -9.66
C LYS A 120 5.03 13.11 -8.29
N HIS A 121 4.39 12.55 -7.24
CA HIS A 121 4.38 13.18 -5.92
C HIS A 121 4.80 12.25 -4.78
N GLY A 122 4.54 10.93 -4.82
CA GLY A 122 4.88 10.07 -3.69
C GLY A 122 6.04 9.14 -3.99
N LEU A 123 7.15 9.26 -3.24
CA LEU A 123 8.23 8.28 -3.07
C LEU A 123 9.30 8.81 -2.09
N VAL A 124 10.07 8.07 -1.28
CA VAL A 124 10.39 6.62 -1.14
C VAL A 124 10.94 6.36 0.29
N ASP A 125 10.59 5.26 0.96
CA ASP A 125 11.41 4.71 2.07
C ASP A 125 12.07 3.35 1.74
N GLY A 126 11.48 2.54 0.84
CA GLY A 126 11.96 1.17 0.49
C GLY A 126 13.00 1.08 -0.63
N PHE A 127 12.67 1.51 -1.86
CA PHE A 127 13.56 1.43 -3.05
C PHE A 127 14.90 2.16 -2.84
N LEU A 128 14.85 3.27 -2.11
CA LEU A 128 16.02 4.07 -1.74
C LEU A 128 17.03 3.31 -0.89
N ALA A 129 16.54 2.58 0.11
CA ALA A 129 17.40 1.96 1.10
C ALA A 129 18.28 0.86 0.47
N ASN A 130 17.70 0.03 -0.40
CA ASN A 130 18.42 -1.07 -1.03
C ASN A 130 19.32 -0.60 -2.18
N ALA A 131 18.81 0.21 -3.12
CA ALA A 131 19.62 0.72 -4.23
C ALA A 131 20.78 1.61 -3.75
N ALA A 132 20.58 2.44 -2.72
CA ALA A 132 21.64 3.23 -2.12
C ALA A 132 22.62 2.36 -1.32
N GLN A 133 22.18 1.23 -0.74
CA GLN A 133 23.04 0.30 -0.02
C GLN A 133 23.93 -0.53 -0.97
N GLU A 134 23.39 -1.05 -2.08
CA GLU A 134 24.14 -1.70 -3.17
C GLU A 134 25.22 -0.76 -3.74
N LYS A 135 24.86 0.51 -3.97
CA LYS A 135 25.81 1.52 -4.45
C LYS A 135 26.86 1.91 -3.41
N LYS A 136 26.52 1.89 -2.12
CA LYS A 136 27.42 2.32 -1.03
C LYS A 136 28.43 1.25 -0.65
N ASP A 137 28.09 -0.03 -0.77
CA ASP A 137 29.03 -1.13 -0.53
C ASP A 137 29.78 -1.59 -1.80
N GLY A 138 29.38 -1.08 -2.98
CA GLY A 138 30.00 -1.37 -4.25
C GLY A 138 29.68 -2.77 -4.77
N THR A 139 28.55 -3.34 -4.34
CA THR A 139 28.08 -4.64 -4.83
C THR A 139 27.33 -4.49 -6.15
N GLU A 140 27.66 -5.36 -7.10
CA GLU A 140 26.92 -5.46 -8.35
C GLU A 140 25.54 -6.10 -8.09
N PRO A 141 24.49 -5.71 -8.85
CA PRO A 141 23.20 -6.37 -8.80
C PRO A 141 23.33 -7.90 -8.93
N VAL A 142 22.59 -8.63 -8.10
CA VAL A 142 22.68 -10.09 -8.07
C VAL A 142 22.17 -10.67 -9.40
N LYS A 143 23.09 -11.26 -10.15
CA LYS A 143 22.78 -12.02 -11.36
C LYS A 143 22.54 -13.49 -11.02
N ASN A 144 21.55 -14.06 -11.68
CA ASN A 144 21.25 -15.47 -11.59
C ASN A 144 22.20 -16.33 -12.43
N ALA A 145 22.02 -17.66 -12.43
CA ALA A 145 22.91 -18.57 -13.17
C ALA A 145 22.89 -18.38 -14.70
N ALA A 146 21.82 -17.77 -15.24
CA ALA A 146 21.70 -17.37 -16.64
C ALA A 146 22.25 -15.96 -16.93
N GLY A 147 22.83 -15.29 -15.93
CA GLY A 147 23.40 -13.94 -16.06
C GLY A 147 22.37 -12.81 -16.03
N ILE A 148 21.11 -13.09 -15.70
CA ILE A 148 20.02 -12.11 -15.64
C ILE A 148 19.96 -11.50 -14.24
N ILE A 149 19.83 -10.17 -14.17
CA ILE A 149 19.68 -9.42 -12.92
C ILE A 149 18.33 -9.74 -12.29
N VAL A 150 18.32 -10.14 -11.02
CA VAL A 150 17.09 -10.41 -10.26
C VAL A 150 16.85 -9.26 -9.28
N ASN A 151 15.75 -8.55 -9.47
CA ASN A 151 15.41 -7.37 -8.70
C ASN A 151 14.52 -7.70 -7.48
N THR A 152 14.96 -7.27 -6.29
CA THR A 152 14.21 -7.36 -5.03
C THR A 152 13.80 -5.99 -4.48
N ASP A 153 14.10 -4.90 -5.19
CA ASP A 153 13.71 -3.55 -4.80
C ASP A 153 12.22 -3.36 -5.01
N VAL A 154 11.57 -2.59 -4.12
CA VAL A 154 10.14 -2.27 -4.24
C VAL A 154 9.90 -0.79 -4.00
N LEU A 155 8.93 -0.28 -4.75
CA LEU A 155 8.45 1.08 -4.75
C LEU A 155 7.07 1.10 -4.10
N GLU A 156 6.84 1.93 -3.11
CA GLU A 156 5.50 2.02 -2.49
C GLU A 156 5.05 3.46 -2.31
N ASN A 157 3.74 3.64 -2.27
CA ASN A 157 3.09 4.92 -1.99
C ASN A 157 1.73 4.64 -1.33
N VAL A 158 1.15 5.63 -0.66
CA VAL A 158 -0.23 5.60 -0.16
C VAL A 158 -1.08 6.56 -1.00
N ALA A 159 -2.27 6.10 -1.41
CA ALA A 159 -3.24 6.92 -2.11
C ALA A 159 -4.62 6.86 -1.45
N TYR A 160 -5.37 7.95 -1.61
CA TYR A 160 -6.62 8.24 -0.93
C TYR A 160 -7.73 8.44 -1.95
N SER A 161 -8.77 7.61 -1.87
CA SER A 161 -10.00 7.82 -2.64
C SER A 161 -10.55 9.24 -2.46
N PRO A 162 -11.38 9.75 -3.39
CA PRO A 162 -11.91 11.09 -3.27
C PRO A 162 -12.58 11.40 -1.92
N PRO A 163 -13.40 10.51 -1.32
CA PRO A 163 -13.94 10.73 0.02
C PRO A 163 -12.87 10.83 1.11
N SER A 164 -11.80 10.02 1.02
CA SER A 164 -10.68 10.06 1.97
C SER A 164 -9.90 11.36 1.85
N ALA A 165 -9.50 11.72 0.64
CA ALA A 165 -8.71 12.92 0.36
C ALA A 165 -9.48 14.19 0.73
N GLN A 166 -10.75 14.26 0.33
CA GLN A 166 -11.62 15.38 0.69
C GLN A 166 -11.75 15.53 2.20
N TYR A 167 -11.95 14.43 2.94
CA TYR A 167 -12.01 14.47 4.41
C TYR A 167 -10.73 15.07 5.00
N LEU A 168 -9.55 14.56 4.61
CA LEU A 168 -8.26 15.04 5.10
C LEU A 168 -8.11 16.55 4.88
N LEU A 169 -8.35 17.01 3.64
CA LEU A 169 -8.15 18.41 3.27
C LEU A 169 -9.19 19.35 3.90
N ASP A 170 -10.47 18.96 3.94
CA ASP A 170 -11.56 19.80 4.46
C ASP A 170 -11.48 19.97 5.98
N THR A 171 -11.06 18.94 6.72
CA THR A 171 -10.91 19.01 8.19
C THR A 171 -9.53 19.46 8.64
N GLY A 172 -8.53 19.38 7.76
CA GLY A 172 -7.12 19.53 8.11
C GLY A 172 -6.57 18.36 8.93
N THR A 173 -7.24 17.20 8.94
CA THR A 173 -6.79 15.99 9.64
C THR A 173 -5.50 15.49 8.99
N GLY A 174 -4.36 15.77 9.62
CA GLY A 174 -3.02 15.57 9.03
C GLY A 174 -2.12 16.78 9.24
N LYS A 175 -2.66 17.91 9.72
CA LYS A 175 -1.87 18.98 10.31
C LYS A 175 -1.63 18.73 11.80
N PRO A 176 -0.40 18.89 12.32
CA PRO A 176 -0.08 18.66 13.73
C PRO A 176 -1.04 19.39 14.69
N GLU A 177 -1.36 20.66 14.45
CA GLU A 177 -2.23 21.45 15.32
C GLU A 177 -3.68 20.96 15.35
N VAL A 178 -4.13 20.28 14.30
CA VAL A 178 -5.45 19.66 14.24
C VAL A 178 -5.45 18.34 15.01
N LEU A 179 -4.42 17.52 14.81
CA LEU A 179 -4.26 16.23 15.48
C LEU A 179 -4.08 16.41 17.00
N ASP A 180 -3.24 17.36 17.41
CA ASP A 180 -3.05 17.70 18.83
C ASP A 180 -4.35 18.21 19.48
N ARG A 181 -5.12 19.04 18.76
CA ARG A 181 -6.42 19.51 19.25
C ARG A 181 -7.41 18.35 19.45
N LEU A 182 -7.45 17.38 18.53
CA LEU A 182 -8.32 16.20 18.66
C LEU A 182 -7.90 15.35 19.86
N LEU A 183 -6.59 15.16 20.04
CA LEU A 183 -6.03 14.45 21.19
C LEU A 183 -6.41 15.12 22.52
N GLU A 184 -6.22 16.44 22.64
CA GLU A 184 -6.57 17.21 23.84
C GLU A 184 -8.07 17.15 24.17
N GLN A 185 -8.93 17.01 23.17
CA GLN A 185 -10.38 16.91 23.32
C GLN A 185 -10.86 15.48 23.62
N GLY A 186 -9.97 14.48 23.53
CA GLY A 186 -10.35 13.07 23.61
C GLY A 186 -11.25 12.61 22.46
N ASP A 187 -11.18 13.28 21.31
CA ASP A 187 -11.90 12.87 20.10
C ASP A 187 -11.05 11.90 19.27
N LYS A 188 -11.55 11.51 18.08
CA LYS A 188 -10.91 10.56 17.17
C LYS A 188 -11.01 11.03 15.73
N VAL A 189 -10.07 10.59 14.90
CA VAL A 189 -10.24 10.68 13.44
C VAL A 189 -11.40 9.76 13.02
N ARG A 190 -12.18 10.18 12.01
CA ARG A 190 -13.31 9.40 11.49
C ARG A 190 -13.45 9.65 10.00
N PHE A 191 -12.92 8.75 9.18
CA PHE A 191 -13.13 8.80 7.74
C PHE A 191 -14.60 8.51 7.39
N PRO A 192 -15.10 9.01 6.24
CA PRO A 192 -16.45 8.68 5.75
C PRO A 192 -16.54 7.21 5.30
N ASP A 193 -17.73 6.62 5.35
CA ASP A 193 -17.94 5.18 5.01
C ASP A 193 -17.46 4.80 3.59
N ALA A 194 -17.49 5.75 2.66
CA ALA A 194 -17.02 5.56 1.28
C ALA A 194 -15.50 5.71 1.11
N ALA A 195 -14.76 5.99 2.19
CA ALA A 195 -13.31 6.11 2.16
C ALA A 195 -12.64 4.77 1.84
N VAL A 196 -11.74 4.81 0.87
CA VAL A 196 -10.79 3.75 0.54
C VAL A 196 -9.39 4.35 0.51
N ASN A 197 -8.45 3.65 1.14
CA ASN A 197 -7.03 3.98 1.05
C ASN A 197 -6.29 2.75 0.52
N VAL A 198 -5.30 2.99 -0.34
CA VAL A 198 -4.49 1.92 -0.93
C VAL A 198 -3.02 2.18 -0.72
N LYS A 199 -2.25 1.10 -0.57
CA LYS A 199 -0.79 1.12 -0.56
C LYS A 199 -0.24 0.20 -1.65
N PRO A 200 -0.20 0.65 -2.93
CA PRO A 200 0.39 -0.14 -4.00
C PRO A 200 1.90 -0.28 -3.85
N VAL A 201 2.41 -1.40 -4.35
CA VAL A 201 3.81 -1.82 -4.32
C VAL A 201 4.21 -2.19 -5.74
N TYR A 202 5.25 -1.55 -6.26
CA TYR A 202 5.73 -1.73 -7.62
C TYR A 202 7.16 -2.24 -7.69
N LYS A 203 7.42 -3.00 -8.74
CA LYS A 203 8.76 -3.27 -9.26
C LYS A 203 9.07 -2.27 -10.35
N LEU A 204 10.23 -1.63 -10.28
CA LEU A 204 10.67 -0.67 -11.30
C LEU A 204 11.59 -1.37 -12.31
N ILE A 205 11.21 -1.29 -13.58
CA ILE A 205 12.01 -1.73 -14.73
C ILE A 205 12.70 -0.51 -15.33
N THR A 206 14.02 -0.52 -15.32
CA THR A 206 14.91 0.46 -15.92
C THR A 206 15.93 -0.23 -16.80
N ASP A 207 16.53 0.49 -17.75
CA ASP A 207 17.48 -0.09 -18.72
C ASP A 207 18.68 -0.80 -18.05
N ASP A 208 19.13 -0.34 -16.88
CA ASP A 208 20.20 -0.98 -16.09
C ASP A 208 19.78 -2.28 -15.40
N ARG A 209 18.47 -2.55 -15.33
CA ARG A 209 17.87 -3.79 -14.79
C ARG A 209 17.40 -4.75 -15.88
N ILE A 210 17.53 -4.39 -17.17
CA ILE A 210 17.18 -5.24 -18.32
C ILE A 210 18.39 -6.05 -18.77
N THR A 211 18.19 -7.34 -19.04
CA THR A 211 19.21 -8.23 -19.60
C THR A 211 18.79 -8.73 -20.98
N GLU A 212 19.67 -8.56 -21.99
CA GLU A 212 19.55 -9.29 -23.25
C GLU A 212 19.92 -10.75 -23.04
N TRP A 213 18.95 -11.65 -23.22
CA TRP A 213 19.14 -13.08 -23.01
C TRP A 213 18.74 -13.86 -24.25
N THR A 214 19.63 -14.73 -24.74
CA THR A 214 19.34 -15.66 -25.83
C THR A 214 18.94 -17.01 -25.27
N GLY A 215 17.71 -17.41 -25.55
CA GLY A 215 17.17 -18.69 -25.10
C GLY A 215 17.72 -19.89 -25.86
N ALA A 216 17.38 -21.09 -25.36
CA ALA A 216 17.73 -22.34 -26.03
C ALA A 216 17.07 -22.49 -27.41
N ASP A 217 16.02 -21.73 -27.66
CA ASP A 217 15.34 -21.59 -28.96
C ASP A 217 16.06 -20.64 -29.94
N GLY A 218 17.15 -20.00 -29.50
CA GLY A 218 17.93 -19.05 -30.29
C GLY A 218 17.31 -17.66 -30.39
N GLN A 219 16.20 -17.38 -29.69
CA GLN A 219 15.60 -16.05 -29.65
C GLN A 219 16.25 -15.20 -28.56
N THR A 220 16.69 -14.00 -28.94
CA THR A 220 17.14 -12.97 -27.99
C THR A 220 15.95 -12.15 -27.52
N ARG A 221 15.86 -11.98 -26.20
CA ARG A 221 14.78 -11.28 -25.49
C ARG A 221 15.34 -10.22 -24.57
N ARG A 222 14.59 -9.13 -24.35
CA ARG A 222 14.87 -8.15 -23.30
C ARG A 222 14.11 -8.55 -22.04
N LEU A 223 14.82 -9.16 -21.09
CA LEU A 223 14.22 -9.69 -19.87
C LEU A 223 14.48 -8.79 -18.67
N TYR A 224 13.43 -8.55 -17.90
CA TYR A 224 13.48 -8.13 -16.50
C TYR A 224 13.15 -9.33 -15.61
N ALA A 225 13.80 -9.48 -14.46
CA ALA A 225 13.49 -10.57 -13.53
C ALA A 225 13.28 -10.06 -12.10
N PHE A 226 12.33 -10.65 -11.39
CA PHE A 226 12.11 -10.42 -9.97
C PHE A 226 11.68 -11.73 -9.28
N THR A 227 11.77 -11.74 -7.96
CA THR A 227 11.36 -12.90 -7.15
C THR A 227 9.86 -12.97 -7.00
N ALA A 228 9.28 -14.16 -7.21
CA ALA A 228 7.87 -14.43 -6.97
C ALA A 228 7.66 -15.08 -5.60
N TRP A 229 6.55 -14.75 -4.95
CA TRP A 229 6.22 -15.28 -3.62
C TRP A 229 6.05 -16.80 -3.64
N PRO A 230 6.81 -17.57 -2.83
CA PRO A 230 6.80 -19.03 -2.87
C PRO A 230 5.76 -19.67 -1.94
N GLY A 231 5.00 -18.85 -1.20
CA GLY A 231 4.17 -19.29 -0.07
C GLY A 231 4.90 -19.25 1.26
N GLU A 232 4.12 -19.47 2.33
CA GLU A 232 4.67 -19.45 3.68
C GLU A 232 5.66 -20.61 3.88
N PRO A 233 6.86 -20.33 4.42
CA PRO A 233 7.85 -21.36 4.70
C PRO A 233 7.45 -22.19 5.92
N ASP A 234 7.97 -23.42 6.02
CA ASP A 234 7.81 -24.22 7.23
C ASP A 234 8.58 -23.59 8.40
N LEU A 235 7.83 -23.02 9.35
CA LEU A 235 8.37 -22.35 10.52
C LEU A 235 8.96 -23.29 11.58
N ALA A 236 8.70 -24.60 11.51
CA ALA A 236 9.11 -25.55 12.54
C ALA A 236 10.65 -25.64 12.72
N ASN A 237 11.40 -25.31 11.67
CA ASN A 237 12.86 -25.46 11.62
C ASN A 237 13.62 -24.13 11.55
N TRP A 238 12.95 -23.01 11.79
CA TRP A 238 13.56 -21.68 11.68
C TRP A 238 14.61 -21.43 12.77
N THR A 239 15.80 -21.02 12.34
CA THR A 239 16.86 -20.59 13.27
C THR A 239 16.52 -19.23 13.88
N PRO A 240 17.14 -18.84 15.02
CA PRO A 240 16.98 -17.50 15.57
C PRO A 240 17.30 -16.38 14.57
N ASP A 241 18.34 -16.56 13.74
CA ASP A 241 18.74 -15.59 12.73
C ASP A 241 17.67 -15.42 11.63
N MET A 242 17.01 -16.52 11.22
CA MET A 242 15.89 -16.46 10.28
C MET A 242 14.70 -15.70 10.88
N LYS A 243 14.39 -15.93 12.17
CA LYS A 243 13.33 -15.16 12.86
C LYS A 243 13.67 -13.68 12.97
N GLN A 244 14.94 -13.36 13.20
CA GLN A 244 15.41 -11.98 13.28
C GLN A 244 15.30 -11.26 11.92
N GLY A 245 15.59 -11.97 10.82
CA GLY A 245 15.58 -11.42 9.46
C GLY A 245 14.26 -11.55 8.70
N GLY A 246 13.29 -12.30 9.22
CA GLY A 246 12.03 -12.61 8.50
C GLY A 246 12.25 -13.53 7.30
N TYR A 247 11.33 -13.48 6.34
CA TYR A 247 11.37 -14.16 5.05
C TYR A 247 11.43 -13.19 3.86
N PRO A 248 12.49 -12.39 3.72
CA PRO A 248 12.62 -11.41 2.64
C PRO A 248 12.73 -12.08 1.26
N GLU A 249 12.47 -11.31 0.21
CA GLU A 249 12.54 -11.71 -1.20
C GLU A 249 13.82 -12.47 -1.57
N THR A 250 14.96 -12.09 -0.98
CA THR A 250 16.26 -12.74 -1.21
C THR A 250 16.31 -14.21 -0.79
N LEU A 251 15.33 -14.70 -0.01
CA LEU A 251 15.22 -16.10 0.42
C LEU A 251 14.20 -16.92 -0.37
N TRP A 252 13.38 -16.29 -1.24
CA TRP A 252 12.24 -16.94 -1.88
C TRP A 252 12.63 -18.00 -2.90
N GLN A 253 13.80 -17.83 -3.54
CA GLN A 253 14.35 -18.79 -4.51
C GLN A 253 13.33 -19.19 -5.59
N GLN A 254 12.43 -18.28 -5.98
CA GLN A 254 11.51 -18.44 -7.10
C GLN A 254 11.55 -17.15 -7.91
N CYS A 255 11.84 -17.25 -9.20
CA CYS A 255 11.91 -16.10 -10.08
C CYS A 255 10.91 -16.21 -11.22
N VAL A 256 10.46 -15.05 -11.69
CA VAL A 256 9.72 -14.90 -12.94
C VAL A 256 10.44 -13.89 -13.83
N TYR A 257 10.20 -14.00 -15.13
CA TYR A 257 10.85 -13.19 -16.14
C TYR A 257 9.80 -12.44 -16.94
N VAL A 258 9.96 -11.14 -17.06
CA VAL A 258 9.11 -10.28 -17.88
C VAL A 258 9.84 -10.00 -19.18
N ASP A 259 9.31 -10.51 -20.29
CA ASP A 259 9.77 -10.23 -21.63
C ASP A 259 9.09 -8.95 -22.14
N LEU A 260 9.91 -7.91 -22.34
CA LEU A 260 9.43 -6.60 -22.77
C LEU A 260 9.08 -6.54 -24.25
N ASP A 261 9.49 -7.53 -25.03
CA ASP A 261 9.26 -7.61 -26.47
C ASP A 261 8.08 -8.55 -26.81
N LEU A 262 7.53 -9.26 -25.81
CA LEU A 262 6.41 -10.17 -25.99
C LEU A 262 5.07 -9.40 -25.97
N GLU A 263 4.29 -9.53 -27.05
CA GLU A 263 2.98 -8.89 -27.17
C GLU A 263 1.85 -9.80 -26.68
N GLY A 264 0.94 -9.23 -25.89
CA GLY A 264 -0.26 -9.90 -25.40
C GLY A 264 -0.03 -10.80 -24.18
N PRO A 265 -1.10 -11.09 -23.40
CA PRO A 265 -1.00 -11.95 -22.23
C PRO A 265 -0.49 -13.34 -22.57
N THR A 266 0.27 -13.92 -21.65
CA THR A 266 0.84 -15.26 -21.79
C THR A 266 -0.09 -16.32 -21.20
N THR A 267 0.24 -17.59 -21.44
CA THR A 267 -0.39 -18.73 -20.74
C THR A 267 0.50 -19.28 -19.63
N SER A 268 1.54 -18.54 -19.25
CA SER A 268 2.50 -18.93 -18.23
C SER A 268 1.83 -19.00 -16.87
N THR A 269 2.20 -20.02 -16.10
CA THR A 269 1.69 -20.24 -14.73
C THR A 269 2.79 -20.71 -13.77
N GLY A 270 4.02 -20.78 -14.25
CA GLY A 270 5.15 -21.32 -13.53
C GLY A 270 6.11 -20.26 -13.03
N VAL A 271 7.03 -20.72 -12.20
CA VAL A 271 8.18 -20.00 -11.68
C VAL A 271 9.45 -20.76 -12.03
N ASP A 272 10.57 -20.07 -12.04
CA ASP A 272 11.89 -20.71 -12.02
C ASP A 272 12.34 -20.99 -10.60
N VAL A 273 12.27 -22.26 -10.20
CA VAL A 273 12.70 -22.69 -8.87
C VAL A 273 14.23 -22.65 -8.77
N ASN A 274 14.71 -21.93 -7.78
CA ASN A 274 16.10 -21.51 -7.52
C ASN A 274 16.66 -20.48 -8.50
N CYS A 275 15.82 -19.81 -9.30
CA CYS A 275 16.25 -18.74 -10.19
C CYS A 275 17.46 -19.16 -11.05
N LYS A 276 17.39 -20.29 -11.75
CA LYS A 276 18.50 -20.77 -12.59
C LYS A 276 18.46 -20.19 -14.00
N SER A 277 17.32 -20.28 -14.69
CA SER A 277 17.17 -19.86 -16.08
C SER A 277 15.70 -19.72 -16.51
N PRO A 278 15.39 -18.76 -17.41
CA PRO A 278 14.07 -18.63 -18.01
C PRO A 278 13.65 -19.86 -18.81
N SER A 279 12.35 -20.10 -18.88
CA SER A 279 11.69 -21.10 -19.70
C SER A 279 10.31 -20.60 -20.15
N GLU A 280 9.72 -21.21 -21.17
CA GLU A 280 8.41 -20.83 -21.70
C GLU A 280 7.34 -20.73 -20.61
N GLY A 281 7.38 -21.57 -19.56
CA GLY A 281 6.38 -21.58 -18.50
C GLY A 281 6.55 -20.52 -17.41
N ASN A 282 7.64 -19.75 -17.40
CA ASN A 282 7.93 -18.72 -16.37
C ASN A 282 8.37 -17.38 -16.98
N ILE A 283 8.21 -17.22 -18.30
CA ILE A 283 8.32 -15.96 -19.02
C ILE A 283 6.91 -15.41 -19.18
N TYR A 284 6.72 -14.17 -18.79
CA TYR A 284 5.48 -13.41 -18.86
C TYR A 284 5.69 -12.18 -19.73
N SER A 285 4.62 -11.68 -20.34
CA SER A 285 4.59 -10.39 -21.02
C SER A 285 4.32 -9.28 -20.02
N VAL A 286 4.51 -8.01 -20.42
CA VAL A 286 4.01 -6.89 -19.61
C VAL A 286 2.47 -6.90 -19.53
N ASP A 287 1.78 -7.50 -20.50
CA ASP A 287 0.32 -7.63 -20.53
C ASP A 287 -0.25 -8.62 -19.50
N ASP A 288 0.60 -9.34 -18.76
CA ASP A 288 0.23 -10.16 -17.59
C ASP A 288 0.23 -9.36 -16.27
N PHE A 289 0.53 -8.05 -16.33
CA PHE A 289 0.66 -7.16 -15.18
C PHE A 289 -0.19 -5.90 -15.32
N ILE A 290 -0.57 -5.31 -14.18
CA ILE A 290 -0.94 -3.89 -14.16
C ILE A 290 0.37 -3.10 -14.19
N ALA A 291 0.56 -2.31 -15.24
CA ALA A 291 1.79 -1.59 -15.51
C ALA A 291 1.53 -0.08 -15.65
N VAL A 292 2.55 0.71 -15.33
CA VAL A 292 2.54 2.15 -15.54
C VAL A 292 3.78 2.51 -16.35
N ASP A 293 3.55 3.13 -17.51
CA ASP A 293 4.60 3.70 -18.34
C ASP A 293 4.99 5.06 -17.75
N LEU A 294 6.15 5.10 -17.09
CA LEU A 294 6.66 6.30 -16.45
C LEU A 294 7.21 7.22 -17.52
N LYS A 295 6.48 8.31 -17.80
CA LYS A 295 6.89 9.29 -18.79
C LYS A 295 8.04 10.13 -18.23
N LYS A 296 8.66 10.90 -19.12
CA LYS A 296 9.74 11.87 -18.81
C LYS A 296 9.56 12.67 -17.52
N GLU A 297 8.32 13.08 -17.22
CA GLU A 297 8.01 13.94 -16.09
C GLU A 297 8.08 13.20 -14.74
N ASP A 298 7.83 11.88 -14.73
CA ASP A 298 7.82 11.03 -13.53
C ASP A 298 9.20 10.49 -13.23
N ALA A 299 9.96 10.25 -14.31
CA ALA A 299 11.37 9.92 -14.28
C ALA A 299 12.17 10.92 -13.43
N ALA A 300 11.97 12.24 -13.65
CA ALA A 300 12.64 13.28 -12.86
C ALA A 300 12.26 13.26 -11.37
N PHE A 301 11.03 12.89 -11.03
CA PHE A 301 10.61 12.76 -9.63
C PHE A 301 11.20 11.51 -8.99
N VAL A 302 11.15 10.37 -9.66
CA VAL A 302 11.82 9.13 -9.19
C VAL A 302 13.29 9.44 -8.93
N ASN A 303 14.03 10.06 -9.85
CA ASN A 303 15.46 10.39 -9.64
C ASN A 303 15.70 11.30 -8.43
N LYS A 304 14.87 12.34 -8.26
CA LYS A 304 14.97 13.28 -7.14
C LYS A 304 14.70 12.58 -5.81
N SER A 305 13.72 11.69 -5.79
CA SER A 305 13.29 10.96 -4.61
C SER A 305 14.21 9.78 -4.31
N THR A 306 14.89 9.21 -5.30
CA THR A 306 15.85 8.08 -5.14
C THR A 306 17.29 8.53 -4.88
N GLY A 307 17.55 9.84 -4.82
CA GLY A 307 18.89 10.38 -4.64
C GLY A 307 19.86 9.99 -5.77
N ASP A 308 19.32 9.47 -6.86
CA ASP A 308 20.09 8.94 -7.97
C ASP A 308 20.35 10.07 -8.98
N SER A 309 21.62 10.27 -9.30
CA SER A 309 22.04 11.31 -10.25
C SER A 309 21.98 10.84 -11.71
N SER A 310 21.59 9.58 -11.95
CA SER A 310 21.28 9.12 -13.30
C SER A 310 19.89 9.62 -13.63
N ASP A 311 19.84 10.73 -14.35
CA ASP A 311 18.61 11.18 -14.99
C ASP A 311 18.04 9.98 -15.78
N LEU A 312 16.91 9.40 -15.37
CA LEU A 312 16.02 8.68 -16.30
C LEU A 312 15.82 9.61 -17.50
N THR A 313 16.52 9.32 -18.59
CA THR A 313 16.65 10.22 -19.74
C THR A 313 15.59 9.91 -20.78
N ASP A 314 15.24 10.91 -21.59
CA ASP A 314 14.30 10.75 -22.71
C ASP A 314 14.70 9.55 -23.60
N GLY A 315 13.83 8.54 -23.67
CA GLY A 315 14.01 7.37 -24.53
C GLY A 315 14.49 6.11 -23.82
N GLU A 316 14.74 6.15 -22.51
CA GLU A 316 15.05 4.97 -21.69
C GLU A 316 13.78 4.26 -21.20
N THR A 317 13.83 2.93 -21.08
CA THR A 317 12.69 2.15 -20.58
C THR A 317 12.44 2.46 -19.10
N SER A 318 11.22 2.86 -18.74
CA SER A 318 10.83 3.12 -17.35
C SER A 318 9.41 2.61 -17.08
N ILE A 319 9.29 1.40 -16.55
CA ILE A 319 7.98 0.76 -16.30
C ILE A 319 7.86 0.42 -14.81
N ALA A 320 6.76 0.82 -14.18
CA ALA A 320 6.39 0.35 -12.85
C ALA A 320 5.37 -0.79 -12.95
N LEU A 321 5.74 -2.00 -12.53
CA LEU A 321 4.85 -3.17 -12.48
C LEU A 321 4.25 -3.30 -11.09
N LEU A 322 2.92 -3.28 -10.97
CA LEU A 322 2.27 -3.50 -9.68
C LEU A 322 2.48 -4.96 -9.26
N VAL A 323 3.16 -5.20 -8.15
CA VAL A 323 3.36 -6.56 -7.62
C VAL A 323 2.55 -6.84 -6.37
N ALA A 324 2.11 -5.81 -5.66
CA ALA A 324 1.18 -5.97 -4.56
C ALA A 324 0.45 -4.69 -4.20
N MET A 325 -0.59 -4.79 -3.38
CA MET A 325 -1.34 -3.65 -2.86
C MET A 325 -2.01 -4.02 -1.54
N HIS A 326 -1.84 -3.19 -0.50
CA HIS A 326 -2.82 -3.18 0.60
C HIS A 326 -4.01 -2.32 0.22
N VAL A 327 -5.20 -2.80 0.57
CA VAL A 327 -6.46 -2.12 0.35
C VAL A 327 -7.23 -2.10 1.66
N THR A 328 -7.75 -0.93 2.00
CA THR A 328 -8.63 -0.77 3.16
C THR A 328 -9.82 0.11 2.82
N SER A 329 -11.01 -0.27 3.30
CA SER A 329 -12.24 0.50 3.14
C SER A 329 -12.91 0.75 4.49
N ARG A 330 -13.49 1.93 4.68
CA ARG A 330 -14.07 2.36 5.97
C ARG A 330 -15.39 1.68 6.34
N GLU A 331 -15.97 0.87 5.46
CA GLU A 331 -17.34 0.34 5.49
C GLU A 331 -17.82 -0.29 6.82
N THR A 332 -16.90 -0.65 7.73
CA THR A 332 -17.19 -1.03 9.12
C THR A 332 -16.37 -0.22 10.10
N THR A 333 -16.77 -0.16 11.38
CA THR A 333 -16.02 0.49 12.46
C THR A 333 -14.56 0.03 12.57
N GLN A 334 -14.23 -1.19 12.17
CA GLN A 334 -12.86 -1.72 12.16
C GLN A 334 -12.17 -1.68 10.79
N TRP A 335 -12.83 -1.08 9.80
CA TRP A 335 -12.51 -1.11 8.38
C TRP A 335 -12.52 -2.55 7.83
N THR A 336 -12.66 -2.69 6.51
CA THR A 336 -12.35 -3.96 5.85
C THR A 336 -10.95 -3.89 5.29
N TRP A 337 -10.19 -4.98 5.41
CA TRP A 337 -8.82 -5.05 4.95
C TRP A 337 -8.64 -6.17 3.92
N GLN A 338 -7.84 -5.90 2.91
CA GLN A 338 -7.40 -6.89 1.94
C GLN A 338 -5.96 -6.61 1.54
N THR A 339 -5.26 -7.66 1.14
CA THR A 339 -4.00 -7.54 0.42
C THR A 339 -4.10 -8.32 -0.87
N PHE A 340 -3.53 -7.75 -1.93
CA PHE A 340 -3.43 -8.34 -3.26
C PHE A 340 -1.97 -8.43 -3.63
N TRP A 341 -1.56 -9.50 -4.31
CA TRP A 341 -0.22 -9.64 -4.86
C TRP A 341 -0.24 -10.41 -6.16
N TRP A 342 0.68 -10.09 -7.06
CA TRP A 342 0.82 -10.80 -8.32
C TRP A 342 1.31 -12.23 -8.05
N GLU A 343 0.67 -13.19 -8.71
CA GLU A 343 0.94 -14.61 -8.55
C GLU A 343 1.10 -15.26 -9.93
N ALA A 344 2.14 -16.09 -10.08
CA ALA A 344 2.40 -16.83 -11.31
C ALA A 344 1.19 -17.70 -11.70
N ASP A 345 0.63 -18.44 -10.73
CA ASP A 345 -0.59 -19.20 -10.89
C ASP A 345 -1.73 -18.61 -10.05
N ALA A 346 -2.39 -17.60 -10.59
CA ALA A 346 -3.48 -16.91 -9.90
C ALA A 346 -4.71 -17.82 -9.64
N ALA A 347 -4.83 -18.98 -10.29
CA ALA A 347 -5.90 -19.94 -10.01
C ALA A 347 -5.58 -20.86 -8.82
N ARG A 348 -4.28 -21.02 -8.51
CA ARG A 348 -3.79 -21.82 -7.38
C ARG A 348 -2.79 -20.99 -6.56
N PRO A 349 -3.24 -19.89 -5.95
CA PRO A 349 -2.33 -18.97 -5.29
C PRO A 349 -1.72 -19.57 -4.04
N ASN A 350 -0.53 -19.09 -3.70
CA ASN A 350 0.14 -19.46 -2.48
C ASN A 350 -0.55 -18.84 -1.24
N THR A 351 -0.26 -19.36 -0.05
CA THR A 351 -0.74 -18.75 1.21
C THR A 351 -0.21 -17.32 1.34
N PRO A 352 -0.94 -16.37 1.95
CA PRO A 352 -2.15 -16.55 2.75
C PRO A 352 -3.46 -16.63 1.93
N SER A 353 -3.40 -16.69 0.60
CA SER A 353 -4.58 -16.94 -0.22
C SER A 353 -4.98 -18.41 -0.24
N SER A 354 -6.02 -18.75 -1.01
CA SER A 354 -6.44 -20.12 -1.24
C SER A 354 -7.19 -20.27 -2.57
N ALA A 355 -7.37 -21.51 -3.01
CA ALA A 355 -8.22 -21.82 -4.16
C ALA A 355 -9.68 -21.35 -3.98
N ALA A 356 -10.20 -21.36 -2.75
CA ALA A 356 -11.54 -20.86 -2.46
C ALA A 356 -11.63 -19.34 -2.69
N VAL A 357 -10.62 -18.59 -2.25
CA VAL A 357 -10.53 -17.14 -2.52
C VAL A 357 -10.39 -16.90 -4.02
N ALA A 358 -9.49 -17.59 -4.71
CA ALA A 358 -9.31 -17.45 -6.15
C ALA A 358 -10.59 -17.75 -6.95
N SER A 359 -11.37 -18.76 -6.54
CA SER A 359 -12.61 -19.14 -7.22
C SER A 359 -13.74 -18.11 -7.11
N ALA A 360 -13.65 -17.18 -6.15
CA ALA A 360 -14.60 -16.09 -5.97
C ALA A 360 -14.28 -14.86 -6.83
N ARG A 361 -13.18 -14.89 -7.61
CA ARG A 361 -12.78 -13.80 -8.50
C ARG A 361 -13.86 -13.58 -9.58
N PRO A 362 -14.32 -12.34 -9.80
CA PRO A 362 -15.34 -12.06 -10.80
C PRO A 362 -14.74 -12.08 -12.21
N ASP A 363 -15.50 -12.60 -13.17
CA ASP A 363 -15.13 -12.65 -14.59
C ASP A 363 -15.04 -11.26 -15.25
N THR A 364 -15.44 -10.20 -14.54
CA THR A 364 -15.38 -8.81 -15.04
C THR A 364 -14.01 -8.16 -14.91
N LEU A 365 -13.05 -8.82 -14.25
CA LEU A 365 -11.68 -8.31 -14.18
C LEU A 365 -11.02 -8.30 -15.56
N THR A 366 -10.14 -7.34 -15.79
CA THR A 366 -9.21 -7.40 -16.92
C THR A 366 -8.25 -8.58 -16.74
N THR A 367 -7.64 -9.04 -17.83
CA THR A 367 -6.63 -10.11 -17.76
C THR A 367 -5.54 -9.80 -16.76
N GLN A 368 -5.03 -8.56 -16.77
CA GLN A 368 -4.01 -8.06 -15.85
C GLN A 368 -4.46 -8.17 -14.39
N ALA A 369 -5.64 -7.63 -14.06
CA ALA A 369 -6.16 -7.64 -12.70
C ALA A 369 -6.49 -9.06 -12.20
N ALA A 370 -6.71 -10.01 -13.12
CA ALA A 370 -6.95 -11.40 -12.80
C ALA A 370 -5.67 -12.20 -12.45
N HIS A 371 -4.46 -11.66 -12.63
CA HIS A 371 -3.21 -12.31 -12.21
C HIS A 371 -2.89 -12.17 -10.71
N TYR A 372 -3.73 -11.47 -9.95
CA TYR A 372 -3.47 -11.24 -8.54
C TYR A 372 -4.13 -12.32 -7.67
N ALA A 373 -3.47 -12.69 -6.59
CA ALA A 373 -4.04 -13.40 -5.45
C ALA A 373 -4.58 -12.39 -4.42
N MET A 374 -5.35 -12.87 -3.44
CA MET A 374 -5.95 -12.03 -2.40
C MET A 374 -6.02 -12.74 -1.06
N ALA A 375 -5.82 -11.99 0.03
CA ALA A 375 -6.17 -12.43 1.39
C ALA A 375 -7.00 -11.34 2.10
N PRO A 376 -8.23 -11.63 2.57
CA PRO A 376 -9.06 -10.67 3.29
C PRO A 376 -8.88 -10.80 4.81
N ALA A 377 -8.87 -9.65 5.50
CA ALA A 377 -8.81 -9.55 6.95
C ALA A 377 -9.98 -8.71 7.49
N TYR A 378 -11.19 -9.28 7.47
CA TYR A 378 -12.41 -8.62 7.95
C TYR A 378 -12.57 -8.82 9.47
N SER A 379 -11.68 -9.58 10.08
CA SER A 379 -11.53 -9.79 11.51
C SER A 379 -10.06 -10.12 11.81
N MET A 380 -9.59 -9.87 13.04
CA MET A 380 -8.24 -10.28 13.48
C MET A 380 -8.23 -11.77 13.83
N LEU A 381 -9.31 -12.23 14.48
CA LEU A 381 -9.54 -13.60 14.91
C LEU A 381 -10.92 -14.09 14.48
N VAL A 382 -11.08 -15.41 14.30
CA VAL A 382 -12.37 -16.08 14.11
C VAL A 382 -12.67 -17.00 15.32
N PRO A 383 -13.80 -16.83 16.03
CA PRO A 383 -14.84 -15.84 15.80
C PRO A 383 -14.37 -14.40 16.09
N ALA A 384 -14.95 -13.44 15.38
CA ALA A 384 -14.63 -12.03 15.52
C ALA A 384 -14.89 -11.53 16.95
N GLN A 385 -13.88 -10.87 17.52
CA GLN A 385 -13.95 -10.29 18.85
C GLN A 385 -14.81 -9.00 18.84
N PRO A 386 -15.41 -8.59 19.98
CA PRO A 386 -16.15 -7.32 20.07
C PRO A 386 -15.22 -6.12 19.89
N LEU A 387 -15.76 -4.92 19.67
CA LEU A 387 -14.95 -3.69 19.58
C LEU A 387 -14.15 -3.41 20.88
N VAL A 388 -14.73 -3.77 22.03
CA VAL A 388 -14.15 -3.59 23.37
C VAL A 388 -14.46 -4.82 24.22
N GLY A 389 -13.54 -5.21 25.10
CA GLY A 389 -13.74 -6.30 26.07
C GLY A 389 -13.61 -7.72 25.49
N GLY A 390 -12.99 -7.88 24.32
CA GLY A 390 -12.62 -9.20 23.79
C GLY A 390 -11.53 -9.88 24.62
N LYS A 391 -11.29 -11.18 24.35
CA LYS A 391 -10.41 -12.02 25.17
C LYS A 391 -9.15 -12.49 24.46
N ASN A 392 -8.94 -12.06 23.21
CA ASN A 392 -7.85 -12.53 22.36
C ASN A 392 -7.88 -14.06 22.16
N VAL A 393 -9.07 -14.58 21.84
CA VAL A 393 -9.34 -16.02 21.67
C VAL A 393 -10.01 -16.28 20.32
N GLY A 394 -9.44 -17.16 19.52
CA GLY A 394 -9.98 -17.52 18.20
C GLY A 394 -8.87 -18.03 17.26
N ALA A 395 -9.26 -18.59 16.12
CA ALA A 395 -8.32 -18.87 15.03
C ALA A 395 -7.75 -17.57 14.47
N LEU A 396 -6.46 -17.54 14.15
CA LEU A 396 -5.78 -16.39 13.55
C LEU A 396 -6.28 -16.18 12.12
N VAL A 397 -6.64 -14.95 11.77
CA VAL A 397 -6.84 -14.54 10.36
C VAL A 397 -5.55 -13.94 9.84
N THR A 398 -4.69 -14.74 9.20
CA THR A 398 -3.44 -14.21 8.62
C THR A 398 -3.73 -13.52 7.29
N ALA A 399 -3.31 -12.26 7.15
CA ALA A 399 -3.38 -11.52 5.90
C ALA A 399 -2.26 -10.49 5.92
N PHE A 400 -1.25 -10.73 5.08
CA PHE A 400 -0.07 -9.89 4.94
C PHE A 400 0.27 -9.73 3.46
N ASN A 401 0.95 -8.65 3.11
CA ASN A 401 1.48 -8.45 1.77
C ASN A 401 2.86 -9.12 1.67
N PRO A 402 3.04 -10.15 0.83
CA PRO A 402 4.32 -10.84 0.73
C PRO A 402 5.49 -9.93 0.36
N TYR A 403 5.28 -8.96 -0.53
CA TYR A 403 6.33 -8.06 -1.02
C TYR A 403 6.68 -6.93 -0.06
N LEU A 404 6.00 -6.83 1.09
CA LEU A 404 6.31 -5.85 2.14
C LEU A 404 6.64 -6.55 3.45
N GLU A 405 5.69 -7.32 3.96
CA GLU A 405 5.70 -7.81 5.33
C GLU A 405 6.48 -9.10 5.48
N ALA A 406 6.67 -9.90 4.43
CA ALA A 406 7.35 -11.19 4.59
C ALA A 406 8.77 -11.02 5.17
N GLY A 407 9.48 -9.94 4.83
CA GLY A 407 10.79 -9.59 5.36
C GLY A 407 10.80 -9.04 6.79
N PHE A 408 9.64 -8.84 7.43
CA PHE A 408 9.59 -8.32 8.79
C PHE A 408 9.92 -9.43 9.80
N GLY A 409 11.15 -9.43 10.29
CA GLY A 409 11.55 -10.26 11.41
C GLY A 409 11.12 -9.70 12.77
N THR A 410 11.44 -10.42 13.83
CA THR A 410 11.07 -10.07 15.21
C THR A 410 11.48 -8.66 15.67
N PRO A 411 12.59 -8.02 15.20
CA PRO A 411 12.92 -6.66 15.61
C PRO A 411 12.00 -5.58 15.03
N VAL A 412 11.29 -5.87 13.93
CA VAL A 412 10.34 -4.94 13.29
C VAL A 412 9.00 -4.96 14.03
N ILE A 413 8.61 -6.12 14.56
CA ILE A 413 7.36 -6.31 15.31
C ILE A 413 7.52 -5.78 16.74
N GLY A 414 7.11 -4.53 16.94
CA GLY A 414 7.26 -3.81 18.22
C GLY A 414 6.20 -4.14 19.26
N ILE A 415 5.04 -4.67 18.85
CA ILE A 415 3.93 -5.02 19.75
C ILE A 415 3.48 -6.45 19.46
N THR A 416 3.49 -7.28 20.50
CA THR A 416 3.06 -8.68 20.44
C THR A 416 2.16 -9.00 21.64
N GLU A 417 1.21 -9.90 21.44
CA GLU A 417 0.31 -10.40 22.48
C GLU A 417 0.18 -11.92 22.37
N THR A 418 -0.20 -12.57 23.47
CA THR A 418 -0.53 -14.01 23.44
C THR A 418 -1.98 -14.22 23.06
N VAL A 419 -2.23 -15.08 22.07
CA VAL A 419 -3.57 -15.46 21.59
C VAL A 419 -3.89 -16.90 22.01
N GLN A 420 -5.11 -17.17 22.45
CA GLN A 420 -5.59 -18.56 22.59
C GLN A 420 -6.23 -19.01 21.28
N ILE A 421 -5.63 -20.01 20.64
CA ILE A 421 -6.07 -20.56 19.35
C ILE A 421 -6.60 -22.00 19.53
N PRO A 422 -7.50 -22.49 18.67
CA PRO A 422 -7.91 -23.89 18.68
C PRO A 422 -6.72 -24.82 18.41
N ASP A 423 -6.60 -25.93 19.15
CA ASP A 423 -5.49 -26.90 18.99
C ASP A 423 -5.75 -28.00 17.94
N GLY A 424 -6.91 -27.97 17.28
CA GLY A 424 -7.36 -29.00 16.32
C GLY A 424 -7.85 -30.31 16.97
N ALA A 425 -7.70 -30.47 18.28
CA ALA A 425 -8.17 -31.62 19.08
C ALA A 425 -9.40 -31.28 19.95
N GLY A 426 -9.99 -30.11 19.73
CA GLY A 426 -11.15 -29.60 20.50
C GLY A 426 -10.77 -28.86 21.78
N GLY A 427 -9.48 -28.59 22.00
CA GLY A 427 -8.94 -27.76 23.07
C GLY A 427 -8.42 -26.42 22.56
N TRP A 428 -7.65 -25.74 23.42
CA TRP A 428 -7.04 -24.44 23.16
C TRP A 428 -5.56 -24.50 23.47
N THR A 429 -4.75 -23.85 22.65
CA THR A 429 -3.32 -23.62 22.92
C THR A 429 -3.03 -22.13 22.87
N THR A 430 -2.04 -21.68 23.64
CA THR A 430 -1.57 -20.30 23.61
C THR A 430 -0.43 -20.18 22.60
N THR A 431 -0.49 -19.18 21.74
CA THR A 431 0.58 -18.83 20.80
C THR A 431 0.89 -17.34 20.87
N THR A 432 2.06 -16.95 20.40
CA THR A 432 2.44 -15.57 20.11
C THR A 432 2.89 -15.51 18.66
N THR A 433 2.35 -14.56 17.91
CA THR A 433 2.84 -14.22 16.58
C THR A 433 3.84 -13.07 16.69
N ASP A 434 4.96 -13.16 16.01
CA ASP A 434 6.08 -12.22 16.15
C ASP A 434 6.84 -11.98 14.84
N MET A 435 6.28 -12.41 13.70
CA MET A 435 6.87 -12.22 12.37
C MET A 435 5.86 -11.65 11.39
N GLY A 436 6.38 -11.01 10.34
CA GLY A 436 5.60 -10.40 9.27
C GLY A 436 4.66 -11.34 8.53
N ILE A 437 5.11 -12.57 8.23
CA ILE A 437 4.23 -13.60 7.63
C ILE A 437 3.11 -14.09 8.57
N GLN A 438 3.09 -13.62 9.82
CA GLN A 438 2.06 -13.91 10.81
C GLN A 438 1.24 -12.66 11.13
N THR A 439 1.35 -11.58 10.34
CA THR A 439 0.59 -10.36 10.55
C THR A 439 -0.84 -10.50 10.04
N ASN A 440 -1.66 -9.57 10.52
CA ASN A 440 -3.00 -9.30 10.03
C ASN A 440 -3.06 -7.79 9.82
N CYS A 441 -3.39 -7.34 8.60
CA CYS A 441 -3.43 -5.91 8.31
C CYS A 441 -4.32 -5.14 9.29
N MET A 442 -5.47 -5.70 9.70
CA MET A 442 -6.37 -5.06 10.66
C MET A 442 -5.76 -4.95 12.06
N THR A 443 -4.97 -5.93 12.52
CA THR A 443 -4.20 -5.81 13.77
C THR A 443 -3.16 -4.71 13.68
N CYS A 444 -2.30 -4.75 12.66
CA CYS A 444 -1.20 -3.81 12.50
C CYS A 444 -1.71 -2.36 12.35
N HIS A 445 -2.75 -2.16 11.54
CA HIS A 445 -3.38 -0.86 11.38
C HIS A 445 -4.27 -0.47 12.56
N GLY A 446 -4.79 -1.43 13.32
CA GLY A 446 -5.59 -1.20 14.52
C GLY A 446 -4.87 -0.44 15.63
N LEU A 447 -3.55 -0.28 15.51
CA LEU A 447 -2.68 0.46 16.42
C LEU A 447 -2.27 1.85 15.88
N ALA A 448 -2.74 2.24 14.69
CA ALA A 448 -2.42 3.53 14.10
C ALA A 448 -2.80 4.68 15.07
N ALA A 449 -1.82 5.48 15.46
CA ALA A 449 -2.03 6.56 16.41
C ALA A 449 -1.16 7.80 16.14
N TRP A 450 -1.66 8.98 16.51
CA TRP A 450 -0.88 10.22 16.56
C TRP A 450 -0.46 10.54 18.00
N GLY A 451 0.84 10.79 18.18
CA GLY A 451 1.44 11.04 19.50
C GLY A 451 1.60 9.77 20.35
N GLY A 452 2.21 9.94 21.53
CA GLY A 452 2.37 8.85 22.51
C GLY A 452 3.41 7.78 22.12
N ARG A 453 3.21 6.55 22.61
CA ARG A 453 4.13 5.40 22.41
C ARG A 453 3.65 4.43 21.31
N GLY A 454 2.64 4.83 20.54
CA GLY A 454 1.76 3.95 19.78
C GLY A 454 2.24 3.53 18.40
N THR A 455 3.54 3.45 18.14
CA THR A 455 4.04 3.33 16.77
C THR A 455 5.01 2.17 16.64
N GLY A 456 4.48 0.97 16.33
CA GLY A 456 5.26 -0.14 15.80
C GLY A 456 4.41 -1.12 15.01
N TYR A 457 5.04 -1.92 14.14
CA TYR A 457 4.37 -3.04 13.49
C TYR A 457 3.93 -4.07 14.53
N ALA A 458 2.81 -4.73 14.25
CA ALA A 458 2.24 -5.77 15.10
C ALA A 458 1.87 -6.99 14.26
N ALA A 459 2.17 -8.17 14.79
CA ALA A 459 1.69 -9.42 14.22
C ALA A 459 0.22 -9.67 14.61
N ASN A 460 -0.36 -10.83 14.30
CA ASN A 460 -1.79 -11.08 14.47
C ASN A 460 -2.24 -11.33 15.92
N PHE A 461 -3.05 -10.42 16.43
CA PHE A 461 -3.82 -10.55 17.67
C PHE A 461 -5.00 -9.57 17.68
N TYR A 462 -5.92 -9.76 18.62
CA TYR A 462 -7.04 -8.84 18.83
C TYR A 462 -6.61 -7.51 19.46
N VAL A 463 -6.85 -6.41 18.76
CA VAL A 463 -6.70 -5.03 19.26
C VAL A 463 -8.09 -4.44 19.54
N PRO A 464 -8.46 -4.22 20.81
CA PRO A 464 -9.69 -3.51 21.15
C PRO A 464 -9.60 -2.02 20.80
N ARG A 465 -10.74 -1.33 20.65
CA ARG A 465 -10.78 0.11 20.32
C ARG A 465 -10.49 1.04 21.51
N ASP A 466 -10.34 0.46 22.70
CA ASP A 466 -9.86 1.09 23.94
C ASP A 466 -8.51 0.50 24.37
N TYR A 467 -7.69 0.04 23.41
CA TYR A 467 -6.35 -0.47 23.71
C TYR A 467 -5.47 0.60 24.36
N TRP A 468 -4.57 0.17 25.25
CA TRP A 468 -3.73 1.05 26.09
C TRP A 468 -2.89 2.04 25.28
N VAL A 469 -2.60 1.74 24.01
CA VAL A 469 -1.91 2.65 23.09
C VAL A 469 -2.65 3.99 23.00
N PHE A 470 -3.98 3.98 23.03
CA PHE A 470 -4.84 5.15 22.92
C PHE A 470 -5.05 5.91 24.25
N ASP A 471 -4.46 5.45 25.37
CA ASP A 471 -4.55 6.18 26.64
C ASP A 471 -3.81 7.54 26.57
N THR A 472 -2.81 7.63 25.69
CA THR A 472 -1.95 8.82 25.53
C THR A 472 -1.74 9.22 24.07
N ALA A 473 -2.52 8.65 23.15
CA ALA A 473 -2.35 8.84 21.71
C ALA A 473 -3.72 8.94 21.03
N LEU A 474 -3.79 9.72 19.96
CA LEU A 474 -5.01 9.90 19.18
C LEU A 474 -5.18 8.69 18.26
N ASP A 475 -6.33 8.04 18.33
CA ASP A 475 -6.76 7.03 17.37
C ASP A 475 -6.98 7.69 16.00
N VAL A 476 -6.12 7.37 15.02
CA VAL A 476 -6.19 7.92 13.66
C VAL A 476 -6.99 7.03 12.69
N ASP A 477 -7.95 6.28 13.22
CA ASP A 477 -8.92 5.49 12.44
C ASP A 477 -8.24 4.52 11.48
N PHE A 478 -7.27 3.75 12.00
CA PHE A 478 -6.48 2.76 11.25
C PHE A 478 -5.56 3.32 10.13
N ALA A 479 -5.55 4.63 9.90
CA ALA A 479 -4.78 5.26 8.84
C ALA A 479 -3.40 5.74 9.35
N TRP A 480 -2.42 4.84 9.40
CA TRP A 480 -1.02 5.16 9.77
C TRP A 480 -0.43 6.33 8.97
N SER A 481 -0.83 6.47 7.72
CA SER A 481 -0.36 7.56 6.87
C SER A 481 -0.81 8.95 7.36
N VAL A 482 -1.87 9.07 8.17
CA VAL A 482 -2.25 10.34 8.82
C VAL A 482 -1.15 10.81 9.79
N GLN A 483 -0.54 9.87 10.52
CA GLN A 483 0.59 10.17 11.39
C GLN A 483 1.80 10.63 10.56
N ALA A 484 2.13 9.89 9.51
CA ALA A 484 3.24 10.22 8.62
C ALA A 484 3.08 11.59 7.95
N ILE A 485 1.87 11.93 7.48
CA ILE A 485 1.53 13.27 6.98
C ILE A 485 1.78 14.33 8.06
N GLY A 486 1.29 14.12 9.28
CA GLY A 486 1.49 15.04 10.40
C GLY A 486 2.96 15.33 10.68
N GLU A 487 3.78 14.27 10.78
CA GLU A 487 5.23 14.39 11.01
C GLU A 487 5.94 15.11 9.85
N ALA A 488 5.55 14.83 8.61
CA ALA A 488 6.10 15.47 7.43
C ALA A 488 5.76 16.97 7.36
N VAL A 489 4.51 17.34 7.68
CA VAL A 489 4.05 18.74 7.76
C VAL A 489 4.81 19.47 8.87
N GLU A 490 4.91 18.90 10.07
CA GLU A 490 5.66 19.51 11.19
C GLU A 490 7.13 19.80 10.80
N LYS A 491 7.78 18.82 10.16
CA LYS A 491 9.16 18.94 9.69
C LYS A 491 9.31 20.04 8.63
N ALA A 492 8.36 20.14 7.70
CA ALA A 492 8.37 21.16 6.65
C ALA A 492 8.19 22.57 7.22
N GLU A 493 7.28 22.75 8.17
CA GLU A 493 7.04 24.03 8.85
C GLU A 493 8.26 24.48 9.67
N LYS A 494 8.88 23.56 10.41
CA LYS A 494 10.12 23.84 11.16
C LYS A 494 11.23 24.32 10.25
N LYS A 495 11.44 23.65 9.11
CA LYS A 495 12.44 24.06 8.11
C LYS A 495 12.17 25.47 7.57
N LYS A 496 10.90 25.84 7.34
CA LYS A 496 10.52 27.20 6.91
C LYS A 496 10.79 28.24 7.99
N ALA A 497 10.53 27.91 9.26
CA ALA A 497 10.81 28.79 10.39
C ALA A 497 12.31 29.04 10.58
N ASP A 498 13.14 27.99 10.49
CA ASP A 498 14.59 28.09 10.60
C ASP A 498 15.16 28.98 9.48
N ALA A 499 14.73 28.77 8.23
CA ALA A 499 15.15 29.58 7.07
C ALA A 499 14.72 31.06 7.13
N ALA A 500 13.63 31.38 7.85
CA ALA A 500 13.19 32.76 8.05
C ALA A 500 13.96 33.48 9.19
N SER A 501 14.76 32.73 9.96
CA SER A 501 15.55 33.24 11.09
C SER A 501 17.02 33.52 10.74
N GLU A 502 17.48 33.06 9.57
CA GLU A 502 18.78 33.38 8.94
C GLU A 502 18.69 34.66 8.10
#